data_AF-A0A200HZC5-F1
#
_entry.id   AF-A0A200HZC5-F1
#
_cell.length_a   1.000
_cell.length_b   1.000
_cell.length_c   1.000
_cell.angle_alpha   90.00
_cell.angle_beta   90.00
_cell.angle_gamma   90.00
#
_symmetry.space_group_name_H-M   'P 1'
#
loop_
_entity.id
_entity.type
_entity.pdbx_description
1 polymer ?
#
loop_
_entity_poly.entity_id
_entity_poly.type
_entity_poly.pdbx_seq_one_letter_code
_entity_poly.pdbx_strand_id
1 'polypeptide(L)'
;MKHAVPQEVKQKIINIYLALPVPMNFVHFTEHLEERYQIVYSDTTIRKIIYSAGILSPKSHRKTRREIKKRLKRKVTAEANGVALQEELLPSADQF
;
A
#
# COMPACT_ATOMS: atom_id res chain seq x y z
N MET A 1 7.03 -14.64 15.80
CA MET A 1 8.06 -13.70 15.30
C MET A 1 7.40 -12.69 14.37
N LYS A 2 7.53 -11.38 14.63
CA LYS A 2 6.98 -10.33 13.76
C LYS A 2 7.93 -10.10 12.57
N HIS A 3 7.75 -10.83 11.47
CA HIS A 3 8.50 -10.64 10.22
C HIS A 3 7.98 -9.46 9.38
N ALA A 4 7.39 -8.45 10.01
CA ALA A 4 6.76 -7.34 9.32
C ALA A 4 7.76 -6.21 9.13
N VAL A 5 7.87 -5.70 7.90
CA VAL A 5 8.60 -4.45 7.62
C VAL A 5 8.02 -3.33 8.50
N PRO A 6 8.84 -2.59 9.27
CA PRO A 6 8.36 -1.47 10.08
C PRO A 6 7.62 -0.44 9.24
N GLN A 7 6.60 0.19 9.81
CA GLN A 7 5.77 1.15 9.07
C GLN A 7 6.56 2.36 8.57
N GLU A 8 7.50 2.85 9.40
CA GLU A 8 8.41 3.94 9.05
C GLU A 8 9.25 3.61 7.81
N VAL A 9 9.77 2.39 7.74
CA VAL A 9 10.58 1.91 6.60
C VAL A 9 9.72 1.82 5.34
N LYS A 10 8.47 1.35 5.43
CA LYS A 10 7.55 1.36 4.29
C LYS A 10 7.30 2.77 3.77
N GLN A 11 7.06 3.72 4.67
CA GLN A 11 6.82 5.11 4.29
C GLN A 11 8.06 5.73 3.64
N LYS A 12 9.25 5.45 4.19
CA LYS A 12 10.52 5.87 3.59
C LYS A 12 10.68 5.34 2.17
N ILE A 13 10.44 4.05 1.94
CA ILE A 13 10.50 3.43 0.60
C ILE A 13 9.54 4.12 -0.37
N ILE A 14 8.30 4.38 0.05
CA ILE A 14 7.29 5.06 -0.79
C ILE A 14 7.75 6.47 -1.16
N ASN A 15 8.23 7.24 -0.18
CA ASN A 15 8.67 8.61 -0.40
C ASN A 15 9.86 8.68 -1.37
N ILE A 16 10.83 7.77 -1.22
CA ILE A 16 11.97 7.69 -2.16
C ILE A 16 11.47 7.38 -3.58
N TYR A 17 10.55 6.42 -3.74
CA TYR A 17 10.03 6.06 -5.06
C TYR A 17 9.30 7.23 -5.76
N LEU A 18 8.56 8.04 -5.00
CA LEU A 18 7.84 9.20 -5.53
C LEU A 18 8.77 10.37 -5.87
N ALA A 19 9.90 10.49 -5.16
CA ALA A 19 10.88 11.55 -5.37
C ALA A 19 11.90 11.23 -6.47
N LEU A 20 11.78 10.08 -7.16
CA LEU A 20 12.74 9.69 -8.18
C LEU A 20 12.75 10.70 -9.34
N PRO A 21 13.93 11.21 -9.74
CA PRO A 21 14.03 12.14 -10.86
C PRO A 21 13.70 11.47 -12.20
N VAL A 22 13.88 10.16 -12.29
CA VAL A 22 13.62 9.35 -13.48
C VAL A 22 12.76 8.14 -13.11
N PRO A 23 11.74 7.80 -13.90
CA PRO A 23 10.89 6.65 -13.65
C PRO A 23 11.70 5.34 -13.70
N MET A 24 11.76 4.62 -12.57
CA MET A 24 12.42 3.32 -12.46
C MET A 24 11.45 2.15 -12.36
N ASN A 25 11.84 1.02 -12.94
CA ASN A 25 11.20 -0.26 -12.63
C ASN A 25 11.67 -0.76 -11.24
N PHE A 26 11.00 -1.77 -10.69
CA PHE A 26 11.30 -2.20 -9.32
C PHE A 26 12.65 -2.90 -9.13
N VAL A 27 13.23 -3.48 -10.18
CA VAL A 27 14.57 -4.08 -10.13
C VAL A 27 15.61 -2.98 -9.94
N HIS A 28 15.58 -1.95 -10.79
CA HIS A 28 16.49 -0.81 -10.63
C HIS A 28 16.23 -0.03 -9.34
N PHE A 29 14.98 0.02 -8.91
CA PHE A 29 14.65 0.67 -7.64
C PHE A 29 15.21 -0.11 -6.44
N THR A 30 15.23 -1.44 -6.45
CA THR A 30 15.85 -2.23 -5.38
C THR A 30 17.36 -2.02 -5.31
N GLU A 31 18.03 -1.97 -6.47
CA GLU A 31 19.47 -1.65 -6.57
C GLU A 31 19.73 -0.25 -5.97
N HIS A 32 18.93 0.75 -6.36
CA HIS A 32 19.02 2.10 -5.85
C HIS A 32 18.82 2.21 -4.33
N LEU A 33 17.88 1.43 -3.77
CA LEU A 33 17.61 1.40 -2.34
C LEU A 33 18.79 0.84 -1.53
N GLU A 34 19.42 -0.21 -2.04
CA GLU A 34 20.60 -0.82 -1.44
C GLU A 34 21.78 0.15 -1.48
N GLU A 35 22.11 0.69 -2.65
CA GLU A 35 23.26 1.57 -2.86
C GLU A 35 23.20 2.89 -2.07
N ARG A 36 22.01 3.53 -2.02
CA ARG A 36 21.88 4.91 -1.50
C ARG A 36 21.33 4.98 -0.09
N TYR A 37 20.56 3.98 0.33
CA TYR A 37 19.83 4.03 1.59
C TYR A 37 20.09 2.83 2.50
N GLN A 38 20.89 1.85 2.06
CA GLN A 38 21.17 0.60 2.77
C GLN A 38 19.89 -0.16 3.15
N ILE A 39 18.84 -0.03 2.32
CA ILE A 39 17.56 -0.70 2.51
C ILE A 39 17.54 -1.95 1.63
N VAL A 40 17.67 -3.12 2.26
CA VAL A 40 17.71 -4.41 1.57
C VAL A 40 16.44 -5.21 1.86
N TYR A 41 15.56 -5.27 0.86
CA TYR A 41 14.38 -6.14 0.86
C TYR A 41 14.22 -6.80 -0.49
N SER A 42 13.59 -7.97 -0.51
CA SER A 42 13.26 -8.64 -1.77
C SER A 42 12.36 -7.77 -2.66
N ASP A 43 12.54 -7.90 -3.97
CA ASP A 43 11.71 -7.22 -4.98
C ASP A 43 10.20 -7.46 -4.77
N THR A 44 9.82 -8.67 -4.34
CA THR A 44 8.42 -8.99 -4.00
C THR A 44 7.91 -8.18 -2.81
N THR A 45 8.76 -7.90 -1.82
CA THR A 45 8.42 -7.07 -0.66
C THR A 45 8.27 -5.61 -1.07
N ILE A 46 9.22 -5.07 -1.83
CA ILE A 46 9.17 -3.70 -2.35
C ILE A 46 7.93 -3.47 -3.21
N ARG A 47 7.61 -4.41 -4.11
CA ARG A 47 6.35 -4.39 -4.90
C ARG A 47 5.11 -4.33 -4.02
N LYS A 48 5.03 -5.19 -3.01
CA LYS A 48 3.87 -5.22 -2.10
C LYS A 48 3.69 -3.88 -1.38
N ILE A 49 4.78 -3.26 -0.91
CA ILE A 49 4.76 -1.96 -0.25
C ILE A 49 4.23 -0.89 -1.21
N ILE A 50 4.83 -0.75 -2.40
CA ILE A 50 4.45 0.29 -3.37
C ILE A 50 3.03 0.09 -3.89
N TYR A 51 2.65 -1.16 -4.21
CA TYR A 51 1.28 -1.48 -4.63
C TYR A 51 0.25 -1.26 -3.51
N SER A 52 0.66 -1.37 -2.23
CA SER A 52 -0.25 -1.08 -1.12
C SER A 52 -0.60 0.40 -1.00
N ALA A 53 0.31 1.26 -1.43
CA ALA A 53 0.12 2.69 -1.61
C ALA A 53 -0.61 3.05 -2.93
N GLY A 54 -0.97 2.07 -3.76
CA GLY A 54 -1.68 2.30 -5.03
C GLY A 54 -0.80 2.80 -6.17
N ILE A 55 0.52 2.82 -5.99
CA ILE A 55 1.48 3.32 -6.98
C ILE A 55 1.86 2.17 -7.93
N LEU A 56 2.06 2.49 -9.21
CA LEU A 56 2.42 1.53 -10.26
C LEU A 56 3.84 1.79 -10.76
N SER A 57 4.51 0.71 -11.19
CA SER A 57 5.76 0.85 -11.93
C SER A 57 5.46 1.33 -13.36
N PRO A 58 6.35 2.12 -13.99
CA PRO A 58 6.24 2.54 -15.39
C PRO A 58 5.96 1.37 -16.34
N LYS A 59 6.62 0.23 -16.11
CA LYS A 59 6.48 -0.99 -16.93
C LYS A 59 5.43 -1.97 -16.40
N SER A 60 4.54 -1.57 -15.50
CA SER A 60 3.47 -2.44 -15.00
C SER A 60 2.52 -2.85 -16.14
N HIS A 61 2.27 -4.16 -16.25
CA HIS A 61 1.35 -4.74 -17.23
C HIS A 61 -0.10 -4.26 -17.00
N ARG A 62 -0.89 -4.26 -18.08
CA ARG A 62 -2.32 -3.90 -18.07
C ARG A 62 -3.12 -4.65 -17.00
N LYS A 63 -2.83 -5.95 -16.80
CA LYS A 63 -3.47 -6.78 -15.77
C LYS A 63 -3.25 -6.19 -14.37
N THR A 64 -2.01 -5.90 -14.02
CA THR A 64 -1.62 -5.30 -12.73
C THR A 64 -2.28 -3.94 -12.50
N ARG A 65 -2.33 -3.10 -13.55
CA ARG A 65 -3.01 -1.79 -13.48
C ARG A 65 -4.49 -1.94 -13.16
N ARG A 66 -5.18 -2.89 -13.81
CA ARG A 66 -6.60 -3.20 -13.55
C ARG A 66 -6.81 -3.72 -12.13
N GLU A 67 -5.97 -4.62 -11.65
CA GLU A 67 -6.05 -5.19 -10.31
C GLU A 67 -5.87 -4.13 -9.23
N ILE A 68 -4.87 -3.25 -9.37
CA ILE A 68 -4.63 -2.16 -8.42
C ILE A 68 -5.78 -1.15 -8.43
N LYS A 69 -6.30 -0.79 -9.60
CA LYS A 69 -7.51 0.07 -9.71
C LYS A 69 -8.72 -0.57 -9.02
N LYS A 70 -8.94 -1.88 -9.20
CA LYS A 70 -10.02 -2.63 -8.54
C LYS A 70 -9.85 -2.63 -7.02
N ARG A 71 -8.62 -2.84 -6.53
CA ARG A 71 -8.29 -2.81 -5.11
C ARG A 71 -8.53 -1.42 -4.50
N LEU A 72 -8.14 -0.36 -5.19
CA LEU A 72 -8.34 1.01 -4.72
C LEU A 72 -9.84 1.35 -4.65
N LYS A 73 -10.62 0.98 -5.68
CA LYS A 73 -12.09 1.14 -5.63
C LYS A 73 -12.73 0.42 -4.44
N ARG A 74 -12.32 -0.82 -4.17
CA ARG A 74 -12.81 -1.58 -3.01
C ARG A 74 -12.48 -0.91 -1.68
N LYS A 75 -11.28 -0.33 -1.55
CA LYS A 75 -10.90 0.43 -0.34
C LYS A 75 -11.80 1.64 -0.14
N VAL A 76 -12.01 2.45 -1.19
CA VAL A 76 -12.90 3.62 -1.15
C VAL A 76 -14.33 3.22 -0.77
N THR A 77 -14.87 2.15 -1.36
CA THR A 77 -16.22 1.67 -1.02
C THR A 77 -16.29 1.13 0.42
N ALA A 78 -15.27 0.43 0.90
CA ALA A 78 -15.21 -0.05 2.28
C ALA A 78 -15.06 1.09 3.29
N GLU A 79 -14.26 2.12 2.98
CA GLU A 79 -14.12 3.33 3.80
C GLU A 79 -15.42 4.15 3.81
N ALA A 80 -16.09 4.30 2.66
CA ALA A 80 -17.39 4.95 2.57
C ALA A 80 -18.49 4.21 3.36
N ASN A 81 -18.46 2.86 3.37
CA ASN A 81 -19.39 2.05 4.14
C ASN A 81 -18.98 1.87 5.62
N GLY A 82 -17.72 2.16 5.97
CA GLY A 82 -17.17 2.06 7.33
C GLY A 82 -17.51 3.24 8.24
N VAL A 83 -18.08 4.32 7.70
CA VAL A 83 -18.65 5.44 8.48
C VAL A 83 -20.10 5.14 8.92
N ALA A 84 -20.72 4.07 8.42
CA ALA A 84 -22.14 3.75 8.64
C ALA A 84 -22.41 2.59 9.63
N LEU A 85 -21.46 2.25 10.52
CA LEU A 85 -21.66 1.21 11.55
C LEU A 85 -21.50 1.73 13.00
N GLN A 86 -21.76 3.01 13.24
CA GLN A 86 -21.86 3.59 14.58
C GLN A 86 -23.26 4.17 14.84
N GLU A 87 -24.33 3.42 14.56
CA GLU A 87 -25.65 3.79 15.10
C GLU A 87 -26.61 2.58 15.15
N GLU A 88 -26.20 1.48 15.78
CA GLU A 88 -27.17 0.45 16.19
C GLU A 88 -26.60 -0.41 17.33
N LEU A 89 -26.31 0.23 18.47
CA LEU A 89 -26.26 -0.50 19.74
C LEU A 89 -26.54 0.45 20.91
N LEU A 90 -27.79 0.85 21.07
CA LEU A 90 -28.30 1.16 22.41
C LEU A 90 -28.80 -0.15 23.03
N PRO A 91 -28.24 -0.59 24.18
CA PRO A 91 -28.85 -1.67 24.94
C PRO A 91 -30.15 -1.18 25.61
N SER A 92 -31.26 -1.84 25.27
CA SER A 92 -32.41 -2.26 26.10
C SER A 92 -32.84 -1.39 27.29
N ALA A 93 -34.13 -1.01 27.34
CA ALA A 93 -35.05 -1.35 28.44
C ALA A 93 -36.51 -0.96 28.10
N ASP A 94 -37.45 -1.73 28.65
CA ASP A 94 -38.91 -1.50 28.74
C ASP A 94 -39.80 -2.15 27.66
N GLN A 95 -39.85 -3.48 27.72
CA GLN A 95 -41.09 -4.23 27.53
C GLN A 95 -41.53 -4.81 28.90
N PHE A 96 -42.35 -4.05 29.63
CA PHE A 96 -43.35 -4.56 30.59
C PHE A 96 -44.59 -3.69 30.48
#